data_AF-A0A924F8V6-F1
#
_entry.id   AF-A0A924F8V6-F1
#
_cell.length_a   1.000
_cell.length_b   1.000
_cell.length_c   1.000
_cell.angle_alpha   90.00
_cell.angle_beta   90.00
_cell.angle_gamma   90.00
#
_symmetry.space_group_name_H-M   'P 1'
#
loop_
_entity.id
_entity.type
_entity.pdbx_description
1 polymer ?
#
loop_
_entity_poly.entity_id
_entity_poly.type
_entity_poly.pdbx_seq_one_letter_code
_entity_poly.pdbx_strand_id
1 'polypeptide(L)'
;GETFVSKPILINKDLEYRFFKVVELGAVNLYSIGGNVPVEEPVQKRTKVRPSFGIGGGTGGFGGVGMGAGISLGGGRNNATVPTKAMMPTTYFIEKFGTGPMQEILVDNATAAAKTPTIKAILLQKLTNDDELATKIKAMETIDGKSLVSIVSTYNAAKK
;
A
#
# COMPACT_ATOMS: atom_id res chain seq x y z
N GLY A 1 4.97 -5.50 18.04
CA GLY A 1 4.38 -5.87 16.75
C GLY A 1 3.84 -4.62 16.08
N GLU A 2 3.57 -4.68 14.77
CA GLU A 2 2.89 -3.59 14.06
C GLU A 2 1.37 -3.71 14.25
N THR A 3 0.67 -2.57 14.38
CA THR A 3 -0.78 -2.51 14.53
C THR A 3 -1.41 -1.98 13.25
N PHE A 4 -2.46 -2.65 12.78
CA PHE A 4 -3.20 -2.26 11.58
C PHE A 4 -4.67 -2.00 11.92
N VAL A 5 -5.27 -1.05 11.22
CA VAL A 5 -6.71 -0.75 11.32
C VAL A 5 -7.34 -0.74 9.93
N SER A 6 -8.55 -1.27 9.81
CA SER A 6 -9.34 -1.19 8.58
C SER A 6 -10.19 0.08 8.59
N LYS A 7 -10.06 0.92 7.55
CA LYS A 7 -10.82 2.16 7.39
C LYS A 7 -11.44 2.23 5.99
N PRO A 8 -12.68 2.74 5.86
CA PRO A 8 -13.29 2.96 4.57
C PRO A 8 -12.68 4.19 3.89
N ILE A 9 -12.44 4.10 2.60
CA ILE A 9 -12.04 5.20 1.73
C ILE A 9 -12.94 5.24 0.49
N LEU A 10 -13.13 6.43 -0.07
CA LEU A 10 -13.94 6.62 -1.26
C LEU A 10 -13.03 6.75 -2.49
N ILE A 11 -13.13 5.80 -3.41
CA ILE A 11 -12.39 5.79 -4.68
C ILE A 11 -13.41 5.73 -5.81
N ASN A 12 -13.45 6.74 -6.67
CA ASN A 12 -14.37 6.78 -7.82
C ASN A 12 -15.85 6.52 -7.48
N LYS A 13 -16.30 6.94 -6.28
CA LYS A 13 -17.63 6.70 -5.69
C LYS A 13 -17.85 5.30 -5.09
N ASP A 14 -16.87 4.42 -5.19
CA ASP A 14 -16.89 3.12 -4.52
C ASP A 14 -16.24 3.23 -3.13
N LEU A 15 -16.91 2.65 -2.13
CA LEU A 15 -16.41 2.59 -0.76
C LEU A 15 -15.57 1.32 -0.60
N GLU A 16 -14.26 1.48 -0.56
CA GLU A 16 -13.29 0.40 -0.34
C GLU A 16 -12.77 0.43 1.09
N TYR A 17 -12.57 -0.73 1.71
CA TYR A 17 -11.87 -0.82 2.99
C TYR A 17 -10.39 -1.07 2.74
N ARG A 18 -9.52 -0.24 3.34
CA ARG A 18 -8.06 -0.45 3.31
C ARG A 18 -7.50 -0.65 4.70
N PHE A 19 -6.42 -1.42 4.77
CA PHE A 19 -5.64 -1.60 5.98
C PHE A 19 -4.56 -0.54 6.08
N PHE A 20 -4.55 0.16 7.20
CA PHE A 20 -3.63 1.22 7.52
C PHE A 20 -2.75 0.79 8.69
N LYS A 21 -1.45 0.91 8.54
CA LYS A 21 -0.53 0.79 9.67
C LYS A 21 -0.74 1.99 10.59
N VAL A 22 -0.93 1.74 11.88
CA VAL A 22 -1.02 2.78 12.89
C VAL A 22 0.39 3.27 13.20
N VAL A 23 0.63 4.56 13.01
CA VAL A 23 1.91 5.21 13.29
C VAL A 23 1.84 5.96 14.62
N GLU A 24 0.79 6.75 14.85
CA GLU A 24 0.56 7.46 16.11
C GLU A 24 -0.95 7.53 16.40
N LEU A 25 -1.34 7.41 17.68
CA LEU A 25 -2.71 7.59 18.14
C LEU A 25 -2.76 8.65 19.25
N GLY A 26 -3.78 9.49 19.23
CA GLY A 26 -3.96 10.54 20.25
C GLY A 26 -5.07 11.53 19.89
N ALA A 27 -4.86 12.81 20.19
CA ALA A 27 -5.74 13.88 19.74
C ALA A 27 -5.82 13.95 18.19
N VAL A 28 -4.73 13.54 17.53
CA VAL A 28 -4.64 13.32 16.08
C VAL A 28 -4.02 11.96 15.82
N ASN A 29 -4.62 11.20 14.92
CA ASN A 29 -4.09 9.90 14.50
C ASN A 29 -3.28 10.06 13.22
N LEU A 30 -2.16 9.34 13.15
CA LEU A 30 -1.33 9.22 11.98
C LEU A 30 -1.26 7.75 11.56
N TYR A 31 -1.48 7.53 10.27
CA TYR A 31 -1.50 6.22 9.65
C TYR A 31 -0.53 6.18 8.47
N SER A 32 -0.16 4.99 8.02
CA SER A 32 0.55 4.80 6.76
C SER A 32 0.07 3.60 5.94
N ILE A 33 0.21 3.70 4.63
CA ILE A 33 0.09 2.61 3.65
C ILE A 33 1.40 2.56 2.85
N GLY A 34 1.84 1.36 2.49
CA GLY A 34 3.09 1.16 1.75
C GLY A 34 4.30 0.92 2.66
N GLY A 35 5.49 0.93 2.07
CA GLY A 35 6.71 0.43 2.72
C GLY A 35 6.80 -1.10 2.68
N ASN A 36 7.28 -1.71 3.77
CA ASN A 36 7.40 -3.17 3.92
C ASN A 36 6.04 -3.82 4.22
N VAL A 37 5.06 -3.65 3.34
CA VAL A 37 3.76 -4.32 3.49
C VAL A 37 3.89 -5.73 2.91
N PRO A 38 3.45 -6.78 3.62
CA PRO A 38 3.24 -8.08 2.98
C PRO A 38 2.15 -7.87 1.93
N VAL A 39 2.52 -7.95 0.65
CA VAL A 39 1.56 -7.94 -0.45
C VAL A 39 0.58 -9.08 -0.18
N GLU A 40 -0.69 -8.77 0.06
CA GLU A 40 -1.73 -9.79 0.12
C GLU A 40 -1.70 -10.51 -1.23
N GLU A 41 -1.32 -11.80 -1.22
CA GLU A 41 -1.26 -12.58 -2.44
C GLU A 41 -2.67 -12.56 -3.06
N PRO A 42 -2.82 -12.16 -4.34
CA PRO A 42 -4.12 -12.23 -4.98
C PRO A 42 -4.58 -13.68 -4.88
N VAL A 43 -5.73 -13.90 -4.22
CA VAL A 43 -6.31 -15.23 -4.03
C VAL A 43 -6.31 -15.93 -5.38
N GLN A 44 -5.40 -16.89 -5.55
CA GLN A 44 -5.25 -17.58 -6.81
C GLN A 44 -6.60 -18.21 -7.12
N LYS A 45 -7.25 -17.69 -8.17
CA LYS A 45 -8.57 -18.14 -8.60
C LYS A 45 -8.41 -19.62 -8.91
N ARG A 46 -8.84 -20.49 -7.99
CA ARG A 46 -8.71 -21.95 -8.10
C ARG A 46 -9.07 -22.34 -9.51
N THR A 47 -8.07 -22.73 -10.30
CA THR A 47 -8.27 -23.16 -11.67
C THR A 47 -9.24 -24.33 -11.58
N LYS A 48 -10.48 -24.13 -12.05
CA LYS A 48 -11.44 -25.23 -12.16
C LYS A 48 -10.72 -26.32 -12.94
N VAL A 49 -10.49 -27.45 -12.27
CA VAL A 49 -9.91 -28.66 -12.85
C VAL A 49 -10.65 -28.90 -14.16
N ARG A 50 -9.94 -28.73 -15.28
CA ARG A 50 -10.43 -29.17 -16.58
C ARG A 50 -10.10 -30.65 -16.65
N PRO A 51 -11.05 -31.58 -16.50
CA PRO A 51 -10.77 -32.97 -16.79
C PRO A 51 -10.44 -33.06 -18.28
N SER A 52 -9.17 -33.33 -18.61
CA SER A 52 -8.79 -33.74 -19.95
C SER A 52 -9.34 -35.15 -20.14
N PHE A 53 -10.47 -35.27 -20.83
CA PHE A 53 -10.93 -36.56 -21.35
C PHE A 53 -9.94 -36.99 -22.44
N GLY A 54 -8.97 -37.83 -22.07
CA GLY A 54 -8.20 -38.61 -23.03
C GLY A 54 -9.11 -39.69 -23.60
N ILE A 55 -9.68 -39.45 -24.78
CA ILE A 55 -10.32 -40.50 -25.57
C ILE A 55 -9.19 -41.29 -26.23
N GLY A 56 -8.73 -42.31 -25.51
CA GLY A 56 -8.05 -43.45 -26.10
C GLY A 56 -9.12 -44.37 -26.72
N GLY A 57 -9.13 -44.45 -28.05
CA GLY A 57 -10.02 -45.33 -28.80
C GLY A 57 -9.65 -45.25 -30.27
N GLY A 58 -8.72 -46.10 -30.69
CA GLY A 58 -8.18 -46.10 -32.04
C GLY A 58 -9.16 -46.56 -33.11
N THR A 59 -8.84 -46.17 -34.35
CA THR A 59 -8.77 -46.95 -35.61
C THR A 59 -9.20 -46.08 -36.79
N GLY A 60 -8.26 -45.78 -37.68
CA GLY A 60 -8.59 -45.21 -38.99
C GLY A 60 -7.53 -44.29 -39.57
N GLY A 61 -6.94 -44.70 -40.69
CA GLY A 61 -6.52 -43.76 -41.75
C GLY A 61 -5.03 -43.49 -41.87
N PHE A 62 -4.39 -44.30 -42.70
CA PHE A 62 -3.20 -44.02 -43.50
C PHE A 62 -2.92 -42.53 -43.78
N GLY A 63 -1.65 -42.15 -43.65
CA GLY A 63 -1.01 -41.14 -44.51
C GLY A 63 -0.38 -39.96 -43.75
N GLY A 64 0.94 -39.96 -43.66
CA GLY A 64 1.67 -38.74 -43.30
C GLY A 64 2.98 -39.00 -42.57
N VAL A 65 4.06 -39.16 -43.32
CA VAL A 65 5.43 -39.11 -42.81
C VAL A 65 5.68 -37.73 -42.22
N GLY A 66 5.81 -37.67 -40.90
CA GLY A 66 6.25 -36.49 -40.16
C GLY A 66 7.24 -36.92 -39.10
N MET A 67 8.51 -37.03 -39.49
CA MET A 67 9.64 -37.08 -38.56
C MET A 67 9.56 -35.84 -37.65
N GLY A 68 9.41 -36.06 -36.35
CA GLY A 68 9.37 -35.01 -35.35
C GLY A 68 9.44 -35.62 -33.96
N ALA A 69 10.61 -36.18 -33.64
CA ALA A 69 10.94 -36.63 -32.30
C ALA A 69 11.03 -35.41 -31.37
N GLY A 70 9.88 -35.02 -30.80
CA GLY A 70 9.78 -34.06 -29.72
C GLY A 70 9.64 -34.78 -28.39
N ILE A 71 10.74 -35.32 -27.88
CA ILE A 71 10.86 -35.68 -26.46
C ILE A 71 10.59 -34.43 -25.62
N SER A 72 9.48 -34.41 -24.89
CA SER A 72 9.25 -33.41 -23.83
C SER A 72 10.04 -33.82 -22.59
N LEU A 73 11.37 -33.72 -22.68
CA LEU A 73 12.29 -33.75 -21.56
C LEU A 73 12.62 -32.29 -21.22
N GLY A 74 11.82 -31.69 -20.34
CA GLY A 74 11.93 -30.29 -19.96
C GLY A 74 11.76 -30.14 -18.47
N GLY A 75 12.83 -30.44 -17.72
CA GLY A 75 12.95 -30.08 -16.32
C GLY A 75 12.86 -28.56 -16.16
N GLY A 76 11.71 -28.08 -15.73
CA GLY A 76 11.49 -26.68 -15.38
C GLY A 76 11.41 -26.56 -13.87
N ARG A 77 12.53 -26.14 -13.28
CA ARG A 77 12.67 -25.77 -11.86
C ARG A 77 11.42 -25.07 -11.34
N ASN A 78 11.01 -25.46 -10.13
CA ASN A 78 10.23 -24.63 -9.20
C ASN A 78 10.92 -23.26 -9.07
N ASN A 79 10.58 -22.33 -9.95
CA ASN A 79 10.83 -20.92 -9.72
C ASN A 79 9.53 -20.34 -9.15
N ALA A 80 9.18 -20.80 -7.94
CA ALA A 80 8.45 -19.93 -7.04
C ALA A 80 9.44 -18.81 -6.71
N THR A 81 9.52 -17.82 -7.61
CA THR A 81 10.12 -16.53 -7.29
C THR A 81 9.39 -16.08 -6.04
N VAL A 82 10.06 -16.21 -4.90
CA VAL A 82 9.65 -15.56 -3.65
C VAL A 82 9.34 -14.12 -4.06
N PRO A 83 8.10 -13.63 -3.91
CA PRO A 83 7.79 -12.27 -4.30
C PRO A 83 8.77 -11.37 -3.57
N THR A 84 9.72 -10.79 -4.32
CA THR A 84 10.63 -9.80 -3.79
C THR A 84 9.73 -8.74 -3.18
N LYS A 85 9.85 -8.51 -1.85
CA LYS A 85 9.09 -7.47 -1.15
C LYS A 85 9.21 -6.20 -1.97
N ALA A 86 8.15 -5.86 -2.70
CA ALA A 86 8.10 -4.64 -3.48
C ALA A 86 8.02 -3.53 -2.44
N MET A 87 9.10 -2.77 -2.29
CA MET A 87 9.11 -1.63 -1.39
C MET A 87 8.28 -0.52 -2.06
N MET A 88 7.00 -0.50 -1.74
CA MET A 88 6.08 0.53 -2.22
C MET A 88 6.40 1.85 -1.50
N PRO A 89 6.26 3.02 -2.16
CA PRO A 89 6.38 4.31 -1.50
C PRO A 89 5.45 4.38 -0.28
N THR A 90 5.96 4.93 0.84
CA THR A 90 5.16 5.13 2.04
C THR A 90 4.28 6.36 1.86
N THR A 91 2.99 6.18 2.04
CA THR A 91 1.99 7.25 2.03
C THR A 91 1.43 7.40 3.42
N TYR A 92 1.41 8.62 3.95
CA TYR A 92 0.89 8.91 5.27
C TYR A 92 -0.53 9.45 5.20
N PHE A 93 -1.32 9.21 6.23
CA PHE A 93 -2.67 9.72 6.35
C PHE A 93 -2.92 10.27 7.75
N ILE A 94 -3.50 11.46 7.84
CA ILE A 94 -3.77 12.15 9.10
C ILE A 94 -5.27 12.27 9.34
N GLU A 95 -5.70 11.96 10.56
CA GLU A 95 -7.11 12.03 10.98
C GLU A 95 -7.21 12.72 12.33
N LYS A 96 -8.05 13.75 12.41
CA LYS A 96 -8.47 14.35 13.68
C LYS A 96 -9.98 14.24 13.81
N PHE A 97 -10.43 13.57 14.86
CA PHE A 97 -11.85 13.30 15.07
C PHE A 97 -12.66 14.60 15.10
N GLY A 98 -13.83 14.58 14.44
CA GLY A 98 -14.72 15.73 14.37
C GLY A 98 -14.30 16.85 13.40
N THR A 99 -13.20 16.71 12.65
CA THR A 99 -12.68 17.76 11.73
C THR A 99 -12.76 17.39 10.25
N GLY A 100 -13.71 16.54 9.88
CA GLY A 100 -13.90 16.04 8.53
C GLY A 100 -13.06 14.80 8.20
N PRO A 101 -12.88 14.49 6.90
CA PRO A 101 -12.26 13.24 6.48
C PRO A 101 -10.77 13.18 6.81
N MET A 102 -10.27 11.95 6.78
CA MET A 102 -8.84 11.64 6.77
C MET A 102 -8.20 12.26 5.52
N GLN A 103 -7.03 12.87 5.69
CA GLN A 103 -6.31 13.52 4.59
C GLN A 103 -4.99 12.80 4.31
N GLU A 104 -4.64 12.69 3.03
CA GLU A 104 -3.41 12.07 2.56
C GLU A 104 -2.23 13.07 2.61
N ILE A 105 -1.06 12.59 3.02
CA ILE A 105 0.19 13.34 3.10
C ILE A 105 1.27 12.59 2.31
N LEU A 106 1.79 13.24 1.27
CA LEU A 106 2.77 12.68 0.33
C LEU A 106 4.16 13.26 0.59
N VAL A 107 4.96 12.57 1.42
CA VAL A 107 6.31 13.02 1.85
C VAL A 107 7.48 12.41 1.05
N ASP A 108 7.33 11.22 0.47
CA ASP A 108 8.44 10.45 -0.11
C ASP A 108 8.49 10.43 -1.66
N ASN A 109 7.72 11.31 -2.32
CA ASN A 109 7.69 11.34 -3.79
C ASN A 109 8.73 12.34 -4.34
N ALA A 110 9.19 12.13 -5.58
CA ALA A 110 10.16 13.02 -6.26
C ALA A 110 9.76 14.51 -6.30
N THR A 111 8.49 14.82 -6.02
CA THR A 111 7.92 16.18 -5.92
C THR A 111 7.71 16.65 -4.47
N ALA A 112 8.30 16.00 -3.46
CA ALA A 112 8.04 16.29 -2.04
C ALA A 112 8.24 17.78 -1.68
N ALA A 113 9.32 18.40 -2.18
CA ALA A 113 9.60 19.81 -1.98
C ALA A 113 8.48 20.74 -2.51
N ALA A 114 7.88 20.40 -3.66
CA ALA A 114 6.76 21.15 -4.22
C ALA A 114 5.47 20.98 -3.40
N LYS A 115 5.37 19.90 -2.63
CA LYS A 115 4.21 19.60 -1.78
C LYS A 115 4.35 20.12 -0.36
N THR A 116 5.54 20.57 0.07
CA THR A 116 5.77 21.14 1.41
C THR A 116 4.72 22.19 1.81
N PRO A 117 4.33 23.17 0.96
CA PRO A 117 3.29 24.14 1.33
C PRO A 117 1.94 23.47 1.61
N THR A 118 1.58 22.44 0.85
CA THR A 118 0.35 21.67 1.06
C THR A 118 0.42 20.86 2.35
N ILE A 119 1.56 20.22 2.61
CA ILE A 119 1.78 19.46 3.86
C ILE A 119 1.65 20.40 5.07
N LYS A 120 2.28 21.59 5.03
CA LYS A 120 2.14 22.60 6.07
C LYS A 120 0.69 23.02 6.28
N ALA A 121 -0.07 23.26 5.20
CA ALA A 121 -1.47 23.65 5.30
C ALA A 121 -2.32 22.56 5.99
N ILE A 122 -2.13 21.29 5.61
CA ILE A 122 -2.80 20.14 6.24
C ILE A 122 -2.45 20.06 7.74
N LEU A 123 -1.16 20.18 8.08
CA LEU A 123 -0.72 20.13 9.47
C LEU A 123 -1.28 21.28 10.30
N LEU A 124 -1.25 22.52 9.79
CA LEU A 124 -1.82 23.68 10.48
C LEU A 124 -3.34 23.58 10.63
N GLN A 125 -4.03 22.96 9.67
CA GLN A 125 -5.47 22.73 9.74
C GLN A 125 -5.82 21.68 10.81
N LYS A 126 -5.04 20.60 10.94
CA LYS A 126 -5.34 19.49 11.85
C LYS A 126 -4.78 19.72 13.26
N LEU A 127 -3.59 20.31 13.39
CA LEU A 127 -2.88 20.54 14.65
C LEU A 127 -3.21 21.92 15.24
N THR A 128 -4.49 22.17 15.49
CA THR A 128 -4.98 23.46 16.00
C THR A 128 -4.68 23.67 17.48
N ASN A 129 -4.72 24.93 17.94
CA ASN A 129 -4.56 25.33 19.34
C ASN A 129 -3.18 24.98 19.92
N ASP A 130 -2.13 25.21 19.12
CA ASP A 130 -0.72 25.10 19.49
C ASP A 130 0.10 26.08 18.62
N ASP A 131 0.25 27.32 19.11
CA ASP A 131 0.89 28.41 18.36
C ASP A 131 2.41 28.21 18.22
N GLU A 132 3.03 27.56 19.20
CA GLU A 132 4.46 27.24 19.17
C GLU A 132 4.74 26.19 18.08
N LEU A 133 3.95 25.12 18.03
CA LEU A 133 4.06 24.10 16.99
C LEU A 133 3.71 24.68 15.61
N ALA A 134 2.70 25.54 15.51
CA ALA A 134 2.35 26.21 14.27
C ALA A 134 3.52 27.06 13.73
N THR A 135 4.24 27.76 14.62
CA THR A 135 5.42 28.55 14.26
C THR A 135 6.56 27.65 13.77
N LYS A 136 6.83 26.54 14.47
CA LYS A 136 7.81 25.53 14.04
C LYS A 136 7.46 24.97 12.66
N ILE A 137 6.19 24.62 12.42
CA ILE A 137 5.73 24.08 11.13
C ILE A 137 5.96 25.08 9.99
N LYS A 138 5.66 26.36 10.21
CA LYS A 138 5.87 27.41 9.21
C LYS A 138 7.35 27.59 8.86
N ALA A 139 8.25 27.47 9.85
CA ALA A 139 9.68 27.66 9.69
C ALA A 139 10.40 26.50 8.97
N MET A 140 9.85 25.28 8.94
CA MET A 140 10.52 24.14 8.29
C MET A 140 10.61 24.31 6.77
N GLU A 141 11.79 24.14 6.18
CA GLU A 141 11.94 24.20 4.72
C GLU A 141 11.44 22.94 4.01
N THR A 142 11.61 21.79 4.65
CA THR A 142 11.21 20.47 4.16
C THR A 142 10.52 19.67 5.25
N ILE A 143 9.61 18.78 4.86
CA ILE A 143 8.90 17.87 5.77
C ILE A 143 8.99 16.46 5.17
N ASP A 144 9.78 15.62 5.82
CA ASP A 144 9.95 14.19 5.51
C ASP A 144 9.08 13.32 6.45
N GLY A 145 9.06 12.00 6.21
CA GLY A 145 8.29 11.08 7.05
C GLY A 145 8.69 11.10 8.54
N LYS A 146 9.98 11.30 8.85
CA LYS A 146 10.45 11.34 10.25
C LYS A 146 10.00 12.60 10.98
N SER A 147 10.15 13.77 10.36
CA SER A 147 9.66 15.03 10.91
C SER A 147 8.15 15.04 11.06
N LEU A 148 7.41 14.49 10.08
CA LEU A 148 5.95 14.33 10.17
C LEU A 148 5.53 13.56 11.44
N VAL A 149 6.14 12.40 11.68
CA VAL A 149 5.86 11.60 12.87
C VAL A 149 6.19 12.36 14.15
N SER A 150 7.35 13.03 14.18
CA SER A 150 7.80 13.82 15.33
C SER A 150 6.83 14.96 15.67
N ILE A 151 6.34 15.69 14.66
CA ILE A 151 5.38 16.79 14.81
C ILE A 151 4.07 16.28 15.42
N VAL A 152 3.51 15.20 14.86
CA VAL A 152 2.24 14.65 15.35
C VAL A 152 2.40 14.08 16.76
N SER A 153 3.50 13.40 17.04
CA SER A 153 3.77 12.86 18.38
C SER A 153 3.93 13.97 19.42
N THR A 154 4.64 15.06 19.08
CA THR A 154 4.77 16.25 19.94
C THR A 154 3.41 16.87 20.25
N TYR A 155 2.57 17.05 19.23
CA TYR A 155 1.21 17.57 19.41
C TYR A 155 0.38 16.67 20.32
N ASN A 156 0.40 15.36 20.08
CA ASN A 156 -0.36 14.41 20.88
C ASN A 156 0.13 14.36 22.33
N ALA A 157 1.43 14.46 22.58
CA ALA A 157 2.00 14.52 23.92
C ALA A 157 1.52 15.77 24.69
N ALA A 158 1.37 16.91 24.02
CA ALA A 158 0.87 18.14 24.63
C ALA A 158 -0.66 18.12 24.91
N LYS A 159 -1.40 17.14 24.38
CA LYS A 159 -2.86 16.98 24.57
C LYS A 159 -3.24 15.78 25.44
N LYS A 160 -2.26 15.05 25.96
CA LYS A 160 -2.46 14.04 27.00
C LYS A 160 -2.61 14.73 28.36
#